data_AF-A0A2K6A875-F1
#
_entry.id   AF-A0A2K6A875-F1
#
_cell.length_a   1.000
_cell.length_b   1.000
_cell.length_c   1.000
_cell.angle_alpha   90.00
_cell.angle_beta   90.00
_cell.angle_gamma   90.00
#
_symmetry.space_group_name_H-M   'P 1'
#
loop_
_entity.id
_entity.type
_entity.pdbx_description
1 polymer ?
#
loop_
_entity_poly.entity_id
_entity_poly.type
_entity_poly.pdbx_seq_one_letter_code
_entity_poly.pdbx_strand_id
1 'polypeptide(L)'
;MGSKTKKRVLLPTRPAPPTVEQILEDVRGAPAEDPVFTTLAPEGRGRPVPGKGGPETPARSTPLTPDPTPWESQMMEDAEAPGEQLYQQSRAYVAANQRLQQAGDALRQRCELLRRAGEDLEREVAQMKQAALPAAEAASSG
;
A
#
# COMPACT_ATOMS: atom_id res chain seq x y z
N MET A 1 -19.50 -39.28 -6.93
CA MET A 1 -19.64 -37.80 -6.96
C MET A 1 -19.37 -37.27 -5.56
N GLY A 2 -18.13 -36.87 -5.25
CA GLY A 2 -17.73 -36.45 -3.89
C GLY A 2 -17.69 -34.93 -3.77
N SER A 3 -18.64 -34.34 -3.05
CA SER A 3 -18.70 -32.90 -2.77
C SER A 3 -17.60 -32.52 -1.78
N LYS A 4 -16.60 -31.74 -2.23
CA LYS A 4 -15.57 -31.19 -1.34
C LYS A 4 -16.08 -29.91 -0.68
N THR A 5 -16.43 -30.01 0.60
CA THR A 5 -16.78 -28.87 1.47
C THR A 5 -15.58 -27.94 1.64
N LYS A 6 -15.71 -26.70 1.16
CA LYS A 6 -14.66 -25.67 1.21
C LYS A 6 -14.57 -25.13 2.65
N LYS A 7 -13.60 -25.63 3.43
CA LYS A 7 -13.34 -25.12 4.79
C LYS A 7 -12.92 -23.65 4.68
N ARG A 8 -13.80 -22.75 5.11
CA ARG A 8 -13.48 -21.33 5.28
C ARG A 8 -12.46 -21.25 6.41
N VAL A 9 -11.23 -20.85 6.08
CA VAL A 9 -10.23 -20.49 7.09
C VAL A 9 -10.76 -19.23 7.76
N LEU A 10 -11.36 -19.40 8.94
CA LEU A 10 -11.79 -18.29 9.78
C LEU A 10 -10.53 -17.70 10.40
N LEU A 11 -10.20 -16.46 10.02
CA LEU A 11 -9.13 -15.72 10.67
C LEU A 11 -9.48 -15.56 12.16
N PRO A 12 -8.49 -15.61 13.06
CA PRO A 12 -8.72 -15.28 14.46
C PRO A 12 -9.42 -13.93 14.56
N THR A 13 -10.43 -13.85 15.42
CA THR A 13 -11.11 -12.58 15.70
C THR A 13 -10.12 -11.61 16.33
N ARG A 14 -10.11 -10.36 15.88
CA ARG A 14 -9.32 -9.29 16.50
C ARG A 14 -9.71 -9.17 17.98
N PRO A 15 -8.75 -9.02 18.91
CA PRO A 15 -9.08 -8.71 20.30
C PRO A 15 -9.88 -7.41 20.40
N ALA A 16 -10.66 -7.29 21.46
CA ALA A 16 -11.32 -6.03 21.79
C ALA A 16 -10.26 -4.91 21.97
N PRO A 17 -10.55 -3.68 21.55
CA PRO A 17 -9.66 -2.56 21.82
C PRO A 17 -9.50 -2.37 23.34
N PRO A 18 -8.33 -1.86 23.79
CA PRO A 18 -8.10 -1.60 25.20
C PRO A 18 -9.09 -0.56 25.74
N THR A 19 -9.37 -0.64 27.04
CA THR A 19 -10.22 0.35 27.72
C THR A 19 -9.44 1.63 28.01
N VAL A 20 -10.17 2.73 28.21
CA VAL A 20 -9.57 4.03 28.59
C VAL A 20 -8.75 3.88 29.88
N GLU A 21 -9.22 3.10 30.84
CA GLU A 21 -8.52 2.87 32.10
C GLU A 21 -7.15 2.20 31.92
N GLN A 22 -7.07 1.21 31.02
CA GLN A 22 -5.81 0.52 30.70
C GLN A 22 -4.82 1.47 30.03
N ILE A 23 -5.29 2.30 29.10
CA ILE A 23 -4.46 3.31 28.44
C ILE A 23 -3.91 4.30 29.47
N LEU A 24 -4.75 4.76 30.40
CA LEU A 24 -4.32 5.71 31.43
C LEU A 24 -3.36 5.07 32.46
N GLU A 25 -3.50 3.77 32.73
CA GLU A 25 -2.56 3.02 33.56
C GLU A 25 -1.20 2.89 32.88
N ASP A 26 -1.17 2.50 31.60
CA ASP A 26 0.06 2.40 30.81
C ASP A 26 0.78 3.76 30.71
N VAL A 27 0.04 4.84 30.48
CA VAL A 27 0.59 6.21 30.44
C VAL A 27 1.16 6.63 31.80
N ARG A 28 0.50 6.28 32.91
CA ARG A 28 1.02 6.59 34.26
C ARG A 28 2.22 5.72 34.65
N GLY A 29 2.30 4.50 34.13
CA GLY A 29 3.38 3.55 34.40
C GLY A 29 4.63 3.75 33.53
N ALA A 30 4.52 4.54 32.45
CA ALA A 30 5.62 4.79 31.55
C ALA A 30 6.74 5.64 32.19
N PRO A 31 8.02 5.30 31.98
CA PRO A 31 9.14 6.08 32.51
C PRO A 31 9.22 7.45 31.84
N ALA A 32 9.78 8.43 32.55
CA ALA A 32 9.95 9.79 32.03
C ALA A 32 10.93 9.84 30.84
N GLU A 33 11.79 8.83 30.71
CA GLU A 33 12.77 8.65 29.64
C GLU A 33 12.20 7.88 28.44
N ASP A 34 10.90 7.53 28.43
CA ASP A 34 10.29 6.84 27.31
C ASP A 34 10.40 7.70 26.03
N PRO A 35 10.88 7.15 24.91
CA PRO A 35 10.91 7.83 23.61
C PRO A 35 9.58 8.44 23.20
N VAL A 36 8.44 7.81 23.53
CA VAL A 36 7.10 8.31 23.22
C VAL A 36 6.85 9.68 23.87
N PHE A 37 7.37 9.91 25.07
CA PHE A 37 7.17 11.16 25.81
C PHE A 37 8.32 12.15 25.63
N THR A 38 9.54 11.67 25.38
CA THR A 38 10.74 12.52 25.16
C THR A 38 10.84 13.07 23.74
N THR A 39 10.39 12.35 22.72
CA THR A 39 10.37 12.87 21.33
C THR A 39 9.30 13.94 21.11
N LEU A 40 8.25 13.95 21.94
CA LEU A 40 7.19 14.96 21.92
C LEU A 40 7.47 16.13 22.86
N ALA A 41 8.49 16.04 23.71
CA ALA A 41 8.93 17.17 24.53
C ALA A 41 9.66 18.17 23.62
N PRO A 42 9.20 19.43 23.52
CA PRO A 42 9.95 20.44 22.79
C PRO A 42 11.28 20.66 23.50
N GLU A 43 12.36 20.16 22.91
CA GLU A 43 13.76 20.44 23.26
C GLU A 43 14.00 21.94 23.15
N GLY A 44 13.65 22.69 24.21
CA GLY A 44 13.51 24.13 24.06
C GLY A 44 13.02 24.92 25.26
N ARG A 45 13.26 24.49 26.51
CA ARG A 45 13.52 25.43 27.61
C ARG A 45 14.01 24.73 28.87
N GLY A 46 15.09 25.28 29.41
CA GLY A 46 15.84 24.76 30.54
C GLY A 46 15.00 24.37 31.75
N ARG A 47 15.41 23.25 32.34
CA ARG A 47 15.42 22.94 33.78
C ARG A 47 14.89 24.07 34.69
N PRO A 48 13.75 23.90 35.36
CA PRO A 48 13.37 24.77 36.46
C PRO A 48 13.97 24.26 37.78
N VAL A 49 14.71 25.15 38.43
CA VAL A 49 15.17 25.07 39.83
C VAL A 49 14.00 24.99 40.82
N PRO A 50 14.17 24.39 42.00
CA PRO A 50 13.11 24.26 42.99
C PRO A 50 12.99 25.57 43.78
N GLY A 51 11.79 26.16 43.87
CA GLY A 51 11.57 27.22 44.83
C GLY A 51 10.31 28.06 44.65
N LYS A 52 9.55 28.11 45.74
CA LYS A 52 8.56 29.12 46.18
C LYS A 52 7.12 28.88 45.74
N GLY A 53 6.32 28.52 46.74
CA GLY A 53 4.88 28.28 46.63
C GLY A 53 4.02 29.53 46.73
N GLY A 54 2.71 29.28 46.66
CA GLY A 54 1.63 30.22 46.86
C GLY A 54 0.32 29.61 46.36
N PRO A 55 -0.79 29.59 47.13
CA PRO A 55 -1.92 28.69 46.92
C PRO A 55 -3.04 29.27 46.04
N GLU A 56 -3.70 28.36 45.34
CA GLU A 56 -5.15 28.21 45.05
C GLU A 56 -6.05 29.46 44.91
N THR A 57 -6.80 29.49 43.80
CA THR A 57 -8.27 29.64 43.87
C THR A 57 -8.91 29.18 42.55
N PRO A 58 -9.94 28.32 42.59
CA PRO A 58 -10.65 27.84 41.41
C PRO A 58 -11.91 28.68 41.19
N ALA A 59 -12.17 29.08 39.95
CA ALA A 59 -13.50 29.23 39.37
C ALA A 59 -13.34 29.91 38.02
N ARG A 60 -13.80 29.24 36.95
CA ARG A 60 -14.83 29.77 36.04
C ARG A 60 -15.10 28.77 34.95
N SER A 61 -16.19 28.02 35.11
CA SER A 61 -16.86 27.38 33.99
C SER A 61 -17.35 28.48 33.05
N THR A 62 -16.78 28.51 31.85
CA THR A 62 -17.34 29.17 30.68
C THR A 62 -17.23 28.17 29.55
N PRO A 63 -18.34 27.67 28.97
CA PRO A 63 -18.28 26.90 27.75
C PRO A 63 -18.10 27.90 26.60
N LEU A 64 -16.84 28.20 26.28
CA LEU A 64 -16.49 28.88 25.04
C LEU A 64 -16.03 27.77 24.09
N THR A 65 -16.79 27.57 23.02
CA THR A 65 -16.32 26.88 21.81
C THR A 65 -14.89 27.36 21.53
N PRO A 66 -13.89 26.47 21.50
CA PRO A 66 -12.54 26.91 21.21
C PRO A 66 -12.52 27.41 19.77
N ASP A 67 -12.25 28.69 19.62
CA ASP A 67 -11.62 29.25 18.43
C ASP A 67 -10.36 28.39 18.18
N PRO A 68 -10.18 27.76 17.00
CA PRO A 68 -9.02 26.91 16.76
C PRO A 68 -7.77 27.74 17.04
N THR A 69 -7.00 27.27 17.99
CA THR A 69 -5.79 27.98 18.41
C THR A 69 -4.80 28.00 17.24
N PRO A 70 -4.03 29.09 17.02
CA PRO A 70 -3.17 29.22 15.84
C PRO A 70 -2.18 28.07 15.63
N TRP A 71 -1.81 27.36 16.70
CA TRP A 71 -0.92 26.20 16.64
C TRP A 71 -1.66 24.90 16.23
N GLU A 72 -2.98 24.79 16.40
CA GLU A 72 -3.78 23.67 15.87
C GLU A 72 -3.91 23.74 14.35
N SER A 73 -4.04 24.95 13.78
CA SER A 73 -3.97 25.15 12.32
C SER A 73 -2.59 24.81 11.77
N GLN A 74 -1.52 25.21 12.47
CA GLN A 74 -0.14 24.90 12.09
C GLN A 74 0.15 23.39 12.14
N MET A 75 -0.34 22.69 13.18
CA MET A 75 -0.19 21.24 13.33
C MET A 75 -1.03 20.45 12.30
N MET A 76 -2.09 21.06 11.76
CA MET A 76 -2.90 20.46 10.70
C MET A 76 -2.22 20.62 9.32
N GLU A 77 -1.56 21.75 9.06
CA GLU A 77 -0.76 21.99 7.84
C GLU A 77 0.51 21.12 7.79
N ASP A 78 1.21 20.95 8.91
CA ASP A 78 2.42 20.11 8.98
C ASP A 78 2.09 18.60 8.93
N ALA A 79 0.90 18.19 9.39
CA ALA A 79 0.42 16.81 9.23
C ALA A 79 -0.02 16.49 7.79
N GLU A 80 -0.35 17.51 6.99
CA GLU A 80 -0.79 17.37 5.61
C GLU A 80 0.37 17.08 4.65
N ALA A 81 1.56 17.65 4.89
CA ALA A 81 2.72 17.48 4.01
C ALA A 81 3.22 16.02 3.88
N PRO A 82 3.38 15.22 4.96
CA PRO A 82 3.70 13.80 4.84
C PRO A 82 2.57 12.97 4.18
N GLY A 83 1.31 13.36 4.39
CA GLY A 83 0.15 12.69 3.81
C GLY A 83 0.03 12.91 2.30
N GLU A 84 0.26 14.14 1.84
CA GLU A 84 0.26 14.48 0.42
C GLU A 84 1.37 13.72 -0.32
N GLN A 85 2.57 13.64 0.25
CA GLN A 85 3.67 12.90 -0.36
C GLN A 85 3.35 11.40 -0.51
N LEU A 86 2.76 10.77 0.51
CA LEU A 86 2.34 9.37 0.44
C LEU A 86 1.23 9.14 -0.60
N TYR A 87 0.27 10.07 -0.70
CA TYR A 87 -0.76 10.02 -1.73
C TYR A 87 -0.17 10.09 -3.13
N GLN A 88 0.76 11.02 -3.37
CA GLN A 88 1.44 11.14 -4.66
C GLN A 88 2.26 9.89 -4.99
N GLN A 89 2.96 9.32 -4.00
CA GLN A 89 3.70 8.07 -4.16
C GLN A 89 2.78 6.91 -4.54
N SER A 90 1.66 6.74 -3.83
CA SER A 90 0.65 5.72 -4.14
C SER A 90 0.12 5.88 -5.57
N ARG A 91 -0.18 7.12 -5.98
CA ARG A 91 -0.62 7.42 -7.34
C ARG A 91 0.42 7.08 -8.40
N ALA A 92 1.68 7.45 -8.18
CA ALA A 92 2.77 7.13 -9.09
C ALA A 92 2.95 5.61 -9.24
N TYR A 93 2.87 4.88 -8.13
CA TYR A 93 2.91 3.42 -8.12
C TYR A 93 1.76 2.82 -8.92
N VAL A 94 0.52 3.24 -8.70
CA VAL A 94 -0.65 2.74 -9.46
C VAL A 94 -0.49 3.00 -10.95
N ALA A 95 -0.04 4.20 -11.35
CA ALA A 95 0.22 4.54 -12.75
C ALA A 95 1.35 3.69 -13.37
N ALA A 96 2.40 3.39 -12.61
CA ALA A 96 3.46 2.48 -13.06
C ALA A 96 2.94 1.05 -13.27
N ASN A 97 2.13 0.54 -12.35
CA ASN A 97 1.56 -0.81 -12.47
C ASN A 97 0.57 -0.92 -13.63
N GLN A 98 -0.24 0.11 -13.88
CA GLN A 98 -1.12 0.14 -15.06
C GLN A 98 -0.31 0.06 -16.35
N ARG A 99 0.81 0.79 -16.46
CA ARG A 99 1.71 0.72 -17.61
C ARG A 99 2.32 -0.68 -17.77
N LEU A 100 2.73 -1.32 -16.68
CA LEU A 100 3.24 -2.70 -16.72
C LEU A 100 2.19 -3.70 -17.17
N GLN A 101 0.94 -3.55 -16.71
CA GLN A 101 -0.16 -4.42 -17.14
C GLN A 101 -0.41 -4.27 -18.64
N GLN A 102 -0.52 -3.03 -19.13
CA GLN A 102 -0.68 -2.75 -20.56
C GLN A 102 0.46 -3.32 -21.41
N ALA A 103 1.71 -3.14 -20.98
CA ALA A 103 2.87 -3.71 -21.67
C ALA A 103 2.83 -5.24 -21.67
N GLY A 104 2.42 -5.86 -20.56
CA GLY A 104 2.23 -7.31 -20.45
C GLY A 104 1.14 -7.83 -21.39
N ASP A 105 0.01 -7.12 -21.50
CA ASP A 105 -1.07 -7.46 -22.43
C ASP A 105 -0.61 -7.35 -23.88
N ALA A 106 0.07 -6.26 -24.23
CA ALA A 106 0.63 -6.07 -25.57
C ALA A 106 1.64 -7.17 -25.93
N LEU A 107 2.50 -7.57 -24.98
CA LEU A 107 3.44 -8.66 -25.19
C LEU A 107 2.71 -10.00 -25.41
N ARG A 108 1.71 -10.32 -24.59
CA ARG A 108 0.88 -11.53 -24.75
C ARG A 108 0.24 -11.59 -26.12
N GLN A 109 -0.33 -10.48 -26.58
CA GLN A 109 -0.94 -10.37 -27.91
C GLN A 109 0.08 -10.63 -29.02
N ARG A 110 1.29 -10.04 -28.93
CA ARG A 110 2.36 -10.27 -29.91
C ARG A 110 2.84 -11.71 -29.93
N CYS A 111 3.02 -12.34 -28.75
CA CYS A 111 3.39 -13.75 -28.68
C CYS A 111 2.36 -14.64 -29.36
N GLU A 112 1.07 -14.37 -29.16
CA GLU A 112 -0.01 -15.12 -29.80
C GLU A 112 -0.02 -14.94 -31.33
N LEU A 113 0.22 -13.72 -31.82
CA LEU A 113 0.35 -13.47 -33.26
C LEU A 113 1.55 -14.21 -33.85
N LEU A 114 2.71 -14.15 -33.20
CA LEU A 114 3.89 -14.89 -33.65
C LEU A 114 3.66 -16.40 -33.66
N ARG A 115 2.96 -16.92 -32.65
CA ARG A 115 2.62 -18.35 -32.57
C ARG A 115 1.75 -18.76 -33.76
N ARG A 116 0.70 -18.01 -34.07
CA ARG A 116 -0.16 -18.27 -35.22
C ARG A 116 0.60 -18.20 -36.54
N ALA A 117 1.39 -17.13 -36.75
CA ALA A 117 2.21 -17.00 -37.94
C ALA A 117 3.21 -18.16 -38.09
N GLY A 118 3.77 -18.64 -36.99
CA GLY A 118 4.63 -19.84 -36.98
C GLY A 118 3.88 -21.10 -37.39
N GLU A 119 2.68 -21.33 -36.85
CA GLU A 119 1.82 -22.46 -37.24
C GLU A 119 1.41 -22.39 -38.72
N ASP A 120 1.10 -21.19 -39.23
CA ASP A 120 0.76 -20.96 -40.64
C ASP A 120 1.95 -21.31 -41.54
N LEU A 121 3.15 -20.81 -41.20
CA LEU A 121 4.38 -21.11 -41.93
C LEU A 121 4.69 -22.62 -41.93
N GLU A 122 4.51 -23.30 -40.79
CA GLU A 122 4.74 -24.74 -40.70
C GLU A 122 3.78 -25.52 -41.62
N ARG A 123 2.51 -25.10 -41.69
CA ARG A 123 1.54 -25.67 -42.63
C ARG A 123 1.93 -25.43 -44.09
N GLU A 124 2.39 -24.23 -44.43
CA GLU A 124 2.85 -23.91 -45.79
C GLU A 124 4.07 -24.75 -46.19
N VAL A 125 5.06 -24.88 -45.29
CA VAL A 125 6.24 -25.73 -45.52
C VAL A 125 5.84 -27.19 -45.68
N ALA A 126 4.91 -27.70 -44.88
CA ALA A 126 4.41 -29.07 -45.00
C ALA A 126 3.72 -29.30 -46.36
N GLN A 127 2.89 -28.36 -46.80
CA GLN A 127 2.24 -28.41 -48.11
C GLN A 127 3.26 -28.37 -49.25
N MET A 128 4.26 -27.48 -49.17
CA MET A 128 5.35 -27.41 -50.16
C MET A 128 6.11 -28.73 -50.27
N LYS A 129 6.43 -29.38 -49.13
CA LYS A 129 7.07 -30.69 -49.12
C LYS A 129 6.20 -31.77 -49.77
N GLN A 130 4.90 -31.77 -49.48
CA GLN A 130 3.96 -32.72 -50.10
C GLN A 130 3.81 -32.50 -51.61
N ALA A 131 3.87 -31.27 -52.10
CA ALA A 131 3.80 -30.95 -53.53
C ALA A 131 5.11 -31.24 -54.29
N ALA A 132 6.27 -31.15 -53.62
CA ALA A 132 7.57 -31.39 -54.23
C ALA A 132 7.86 -32.88 -54.48
N LEU A 133 7.38 -33.78 -53.61
CA LEU A 133 7.56 -35.24 -53.76
C LEU A 133 6.98 -35.81 -55.08
N PRO A 134 5.71 -35.54 -55.46
CA PRO A 134 5.13 -36.03 -56.71
C PRO A 134 5.68 -35.30 -57.95
N ALA A 135 6.13 -34.06 -57.83
CA ALA A 135 6.74 -33.32 -58.95
C ALA A 135 8.12 -33.91 -59.35
N ALA A 136 8.89 -34.43 -58.38
CA ALA A 136 10.16 -35.09 -58.65
C ALA A 136 9.96 -36.49 -59.30
N GLU A 137 8.94 -37.24 -58.88
CA GLU A 137 8.64 -38.56 -59.48
C GLU A 137 8.07 -38.43 -60.90
N ALA A 138 7.25 -37.41 -61.17
CA ALA A 138 6.76 -37.12 -62.52
C ALA A 138 7.88 -36.68 -63.48
N ALA A 139 8.91 -35.97 -62.99
CA ALA A 139 10.06 -35.56 -63.79
C ALA A 139 11.08 -36.67 -64.05
N SER A 140 11.06 -37.76 -63.26
CA SER A 140 11.97 -38.91 -63.40
C SER A 140 11.41 -40.02 -64.31
N SER A 141 10.15 -39.95 -64.71
CA SER A 141 9.45 -41.00 -65.50
C SER A 141 9.17 -40.60 -66.95
N GLY A 142 9.70 -39.46 -67.40
CA GLY A 142 9.66 -38.99 -68.80
C GLY A 142 11.05 -38.98 -69.43
#